data_AF-A0A3B0FM12-F1
#
_entry.id   AF-A0A3B0FM12-F1
#
_cell.length_a   1.000
_cell.length_b   1.000
_cell.length_c   1.000
_cell.angle_alpha   90.00
_cell.angle_beta   90.00
_cell.angle_gamma   90.00
#
_symmetry.space_group_name_H-M   'P 1'
#
loop_
_entity.id
_entity.type
_entity.pdbx_description
1 polymer ?
#
loop_
_entity_poly.entity_id
_entity_poly.type
_entity_poly.pdbx_seq_one_letter_code
_entity_poly.pdbx_strand_id
1 'polypeptide(L)'
;MSKNVVSEALPGNLMGYYDHATGKIHVDESLDRRSKHMTVVHERFHKALKHEPCAVPGRRVAREIQVEGMTAQYFIGFRDLLDAYTACSDVQAMAMFLNVDCELVFARILGLSKLERLMLDVCAVRCIGVELSTPHPDGALVA
;
A
#
# COMPACT_ATOMS: atom_id res chain seq x y z
N MET A 1 2.68 22.40 10.21
CA MET A 1 3.41 21.53 9.26
C MET A 1 4.83 21.32 9.79
N SER A 2 5.39 20.13 9.63
CA SER A 2 6.79 19.85 10.03
C SER A 2 7.74 20.72 9.19
N LYS A 3 8.86 21.19 9.77
CA LYS A 3 9.86 22.05 9.09
C LYS A 3 10.46 21.46 7.80
N ASN A 4 10.16 20.18 7.49
CA ASN A 4 10.73 19.42 6.39
C ASN A 4 9.75 19.15 5.23
N VAL A 5 8.54 19.74 5.24
CA VAL A 5 7.55 19.59 4.16
C VAL A 5 7.28 20.94 3.51
N VAL A 6 7.42 21.01 2.19
CA VAL A 6 7.14 22.18 1.35
C VAL A 6 5.91 21.87 0.51
N SER A 7 4.93 22.76 0.52
CA SER A 7 3.76 22.70 -0.38
C SER A 7 3.97 23.71 -1.49
N GLU A 8 3.91 23.28 -2.74
CA GLU A 8 4.09 24.14 -3.92
C GLU A 8 3.38 23.54 -5.14
N ALA A 9 3.20 24.30 -6.21
CA ALA A 9 2.72 23.77 -7.48
C ALA A 9 3.83 22.95 -8.16
N LEU A 10 3.58 21.65 -8.38
CA LEU A 10 4.55 20.75 -9.01
C LEU A 10 4.30 20.61 -10.51
N PRO A 11 5.36 20.41 -11.32
CA PRO A 11 5.19 20.24 -12.76
C PRO A 11 4.58 18.88 -13.12
N GLY A 12 3.65 18.90 -14.09
CA GLY A 12 3.04 17.69 -14.64
C GLY A 12 2.11 16.98 -13.66
N ASN A 13 2.20 15.65 -13.58
CA ASN A 13 1.36 14.82 -12.71
C ASN A 13 2.09 14.37 -11.44
N LEU A 14 3.13 15.09 -11.02
CA LEU A 14 3.89 14.76 -9.81
C LEU A 14 3.08 15.12 -8.57
N MET A 15 2.76 14.13 -7.74
CA MET A 15 2.08 14.36 -6.46
C MET A 15 3.05 14.86 -5.38
N GLY A 16 4.31 14.41 -5.41
CA GLY A 16 5.37 14.81 -4.51
C GLY A 16 6.68 14.11 -4.81
N TYR A 17 7.74 14.54 -4.12
CA TYR A 17 9.04 13.90 -4.17
C TYR A 17 9.90 14.28 -2.95
N TYR A 18 10.84 13.41 -2.59
CA TYR A 18 11.91 13.69 -1.64
C TYR A 18 13.13 14.30 -2.35
N ASP A 19 13.52 15.52 -1.95
CA ASP A 19 14.75 16.16 -2.40
C ASP A 19 15.94 15.72 -1.53
N HIS A 20 16.85 14.93 -2.12
CA HIS A 20 18.06 14.45 -1.47
C HIS A 20 19.06 15.56 -1.12
N ALA A 21 19.11 16.64 -1.90
CA ALA A 21 20.06 17.72 -1.69
C ALA A 21 19.66 18.59 -0.50
N THR A 22 18.37 18.93 -0.38
CA THR A 22 17.86 19.79 0.71
C THR A 22 17.31 19.00 1.89
N GLY A 23 17.07 17.69 1.72
CA GLY A 23 16.49 16.81 2.73
C GLY A 23 14.99 17.07 3.00
N LYS A 24 14.33 17.82 2.11
CA LYS A 24 12.92 18.23 2.21
C LYS A 24 12.02 17.34 1.37
N ILE A 25 10.75 17.28 1.75
CA ILE A 25 9.70 16.62 1.00
C ILE A 25 8.85 17.71 0.35
N HIS A 26 8.71 17.65 -0.96
CA HIS A 26 7.91 18.55 -1.76
C HIS A 26 6.60 17.85 -2.13
N VAL A 27 5.48 18.54 -1.97
CA VAL A 27 4.14 17.98 -2.23
C VAL A 27 3.33 18.99 -3.00
N ASP A 28 2.59 18.49 -3.98
CA ASP A 28 1.75 19.33 -4.82
C ASP A 28 0.64 20.01 -4.01
N GLU A 29 0.49 21.32 -4.20
CA GLU A 29 -0.45 22.13 -3.45
C GLU A 29 -1.92 21.94 -3.86
N SER A 30 -2.19 21.40 -5.05
CA SER A 30 -3.55 21.14 -5.54
C SER A 30 -4.18 19.91 -4.90
N LEU A 31 -3.36 19.03 -4.33
CA LEU A 31 -3.81 17.83 -3.63
C LEU A 31 -4.67 18.18 -2.41
N ASP A 32 -5.69 17.37 -2.17
CA ASP A 32 -6.48 17.46 -0.95
C ASP A 32 -5.64 17.08 0.28
N ARG A 33 -6.18 17.34 1.48
CA ARG A 33 -5.45 17.11 2.73
C ARG A 33 -5.02 15.65 2.91
N ARG A 34 -5.82 14.70 2.44
CA ARG A 34 -5.59 13.27 2.62
C ARG A 34 -4.53 12.78 1.64
N SER A 35 -4.64 13.13 0.36
CA SER A 35 -3.62 12.85 -0.65
C SER A 35 -2.29 13.47 -0.26
N LYS A 36 -2.27 14.73 0.22
CA LYS A 36 -1.04 15.34 0.77
C LYS A 36 -0.44 14.53 1.90
N HIS A 37 -1.26 14.06 2.83
CA HIS A 37 -0.75 13.27 3.95
C HIS A 37 -0.14 11.95 3.49
N MET A 38 -0.81 11.25 2.57
CA MET A 38 -0.33 10.01 1.97
C MET A 38 0.99 10.22 1.23
N THR A 39 1.07 11.23 0.36
CA THR A 39 2.31 11.59 -0.35
C THR A 39 3.44 11.89 0.63
N VAL A 40 3.19 12.67 1.70
CA VAL A 40 4.23 12.93 2.72
C VAL A 40 4.72 11.64 3.37
N VAL A 41 3.84 10.68 3.67
CA VAL A 41 4.22 9.39 4.27
C VAL A 41 5.03 8.56 3.28
N HIS A 42 4.60 8.48 2.02
CA HIS A 42 5.33 7.81 0.93
C HIS A 42 6.77 8.32 0.81
N GLU A 43 6.93 9.64 0.70
CA GLU A 43 8.26 10.27 0.59
C GLU A 43 9.12 10.11 1.86
N ARG A 44 8.50 10.00 3.04
CA ARG A 44 9.23 9.69 4.27
C ARG A 44 9.84 8.28 4.24
N PHE A 45 9.18 7.32 3.62
CA PHE A 45 9.73 5.99 3.46
C PHE A 45 10.88 5.96 2.45
N HIS A 46 10.79 6.69 1.32
CA HIS A 46 11.95 6.91 0.44
C HIS A 46 13.16 7.46 1.21
N LYS A 47 12.93 8.49 2.04
CA LYS A 47 13.96 9.07 2.90
C LYS A 47 14.52 8.06 3.90
N ALA A 48 13.66 7.31 4.59
CA ALA A 48 14.07 6.34 5.61
C ALA A 48 14.90 5.19 5.01
N LEU A 49 14.53 4.72 3.81
CA LEU A 49 15.24 3.67 3.08
C LEU A 49 16.48 4.18 2.34
N LYS A 50 16.76 5.49 2.37
CA LYS A 50 17.86 6.14 1.65
C LYS A 50 17.86 5.79 0.15
N HIS A 51 16.68 5.83 -0.46
CA HIS A 51 16.51 5.51 -1.88
C HIS A 51 17.09 6.62 -2.77
N GLU A 52 18.37 6.54 -3.08
CA GLU A 52 19.02 7.44 -4.06
C GLU A 52 18.45 7.24 -5.48
N PRO A 53 18.57 8.25 -6.37
CA PRO A 53 18.19 8.13 -7.77
C PRO A 53 18.72 6.84 -8.41
N CYS A 54 17.85 6.09 -9.09
CA CYS A 54 18.17 4.78 -9.65
C CYS A 54 17.91 4.74 -11.16
N ALA A 55 18.98 4.56 -11.94
CA ALA A 55 18.90 4.43 -13.40
C ALA A 55 18.46 3.03 -13.87
N VAL A 56 18.57 2.00 -13.03
CA VAL A 56 18.22 0.61 -13.38
C VAL A 56 16.70 0.42 -13.23
N PRO A 57 15.93 0.24 -14.32
CA PRO A 57 14.47 0.28 -14.25
C PRO A 57 13.87 -0.75 -13.29
N GLY A 58 14.33 -2.01 -13.35
CA GLY A 58 13.82 -3.07 -12.47
C GLY A 58 14.07 -2.81 -10.98
N ARG A 59 15.23 -2.22 -10.64
CA ARG A 59 15.54 -1.83 -9.26
C ARG A 59 14.72 -0.63 -8.82
N ARG A 60 14.48 0.34 -9.70
CA ARG A 60 13.62 1.49 -9.42
C ARG A 60 12.20 1.02 -9.09
N VAL A 61 11.62 0.16 -9.92
CA VAL A 61 10.28 -0.40 -9.70
C VAL A 61 10.20 -1.17 -8.39
N ALA A 62 11.18 -2.03 -8.09
CA ALA A 62 11.20 -2.78 -6.83
C ALA A 62 11.24 -1.85 -5.59
N ARG A 63 11.95 -0.71 -5.68
CA ARG A 63 12.00 0.30 -4.61
C ARG A 63 10.67 1.01 -4.42
N GLU A 64 9.99 1.37 -5.50
CA GLU A 64 8.64 1.96 -5.44
C GLU A 64 7.65 0.98 -4.81
N ILE A 65 7.62 -0.28 -5.27
CA ILE A 65 6.75 -1.33 -4.71
C ILE A 65 7.00 -1.50 -3.20
N GLN A 66 8.26 -1.45 -2.77
CA GLN A 66 8.60 -1.53 -1.35
C GLN A 66 8.03 -0.33 -0.58
N VAL A 67 8.17 0.88 -1.10
CA VAL A 67 7.65 2.09 -0.45
C VAL A 67 6.12 2.11 -0.44
N GLU A 68 5.48 1.73 -1.53
CA GLU A 68 4.02 1.59 -1.62
C GLU A 68 3.51 0.59 -0.59
N GLY A 69 4.16 -0.57 -0.45
CA GLY A 69 3.80 -1.58 0.55
C GLY A 69 3.94 -1.05 1.99
N MET A 70 5.02 -0.33 2.30
CA MET A 70 5.20 0.31 3.61
C MET A 70 4.18 1.41 3.88
N THR A 71 3.84 2.20 2.87
CA THR A 71 2.81 3.24 2.93
C THR A 71 1.44 2.62 3.19
N ALA A 72 1.10 1.56 2.46
CA ALA A 72 -0.15 0.83 2.64
C ALA A 72 -0.25 0.20 4.03
N GLN A 73 0.83 -0.39 4.55
CA GLN A 73 0.87 -0.94 5.90
C GLN A 73 0.73 0.15 6.98
N TYR A 74 1.24 1.36 6.75
CA TYR A 74 1.09 2.48 7.67
C TYR A 74 -0.37 2.94 7.82
N PHE A 75 -1.12 2.99 6.70
CA PHE A 75 -2.50 3.44 6.70
C PHE A 75 -3.52 2.33 7.00
N ILE A 76 -3.20 1.08 6.66
CA ILE A 76 -4.11 -0.04 6.78
C ILE A 76 -3.48 -1.10 7.69
N GLY A 77 -3.82 -1.02 8.97
CA GLY A 77 -3.46 -2.05 9.94
C GLY A 77 -4.00 -3.42 9.52
N PHE A 78 -3.31 -4.50 9.89
CA PHE A 78 -3.75 -5.84 9.51
C PHE A 78 -5.15 -6.17 10.05
N ARG A 79 -5.47 -5.71 11.27
CA ARG A 79 -6.79 -5.89 11.86
C ARG A 79 -7.86 -5.13 11.08
N ASP A 80 -7.61 -3.87 10.73
CA ASP A 80 -8.57 -3.08 9.95
C ASP A 80 -8.81 -3.72 8.57
N LEU A 81 -7.75 -4.25 7.96
CA LEU A 81 -7.87 -5.01 6.71
C LEU A 81 -8.73 -6.28 6.88
N LEU A 82 -8.56 -7.03 7.98
CA LEU A 82 -9.39 -8.20 8.28
C LEU A 82 -10.86 -7.82 8.48
N ASP A 83 -11.12 -6.75 9.24
CA ASP A 83 -12.47 -6.24 9.47
C ASP A 83 -13.11 -5.81 8.13
N ALA A 84 -12.38 -5.07 7.30
CA ALA A 84 -12.83 -4.70 5.97
C ALA A 84 -13.08 -5.93 5.07
N TYR A 85 -12.18 -6.92 5.10
CA TYR A 85 -12.29 -8.15 4.30
C TYR A 85 -13.52 -8.99 4.67
N THR A 86 -13.92 -8.98 5.95
CA THR A 86 -15.12 -9.70 6.40
C THR A 86 -16.42 -8.90 6.21
N ALA A 87 -16.35 -7.57 6.22
CA ALA A 87 -17.51 -6.69 6.10
C ALA A 87 -17.86 -6.29 4.66
N CYS A 88 -16.92 -6.39 3.72
CA CYS A 88 -17.06 -5.85 2.36
C CYS A 88 -17.03 -6.95 1.29
N SER A 89 -17.75 -6.73 0.18
CA SER A 89 -17.83 -7.67 -0.95
C SER A 89 -16.69 -7.55 -1.95
N ASP A 90 -16.05 -6.39 -2.03
CA ASP A 90 -15.06 -6.05 -3.04
C ASP A 90 -14.11 -4.95 -2.56
N VAL A 91 -13.05 -4.72 -3.34
CA VAL A 91 -11.97 -3.76 -3.02
C VAL A 91 -12.49 -2.32 -2.95
N GLN A 92 -13.49 -1.95 -3.75
CA GLN A 92 -14.05 -0.59 -3.72
C GLN A 92 -14.80 -0.34 -2.41
N ALA A 93 -15.62 -1.31 -1.97
CA ALA A 93 -16.27 -1.27 -0.68
C ALA A 93 -15.25 -1.25 0.48
N MET A 94 -14.17 -2.05 0.38
CA MET A 94 -13.08 -2.02 1.37
C MET A 94 -12.40 -0.64 1.44
N ALA A 95 -12.12 -0.02 0.29
CA ALA A 95 -11.50 1.30 0.23
C ALA A 95 -12.39 2.37 0.89
N MET A 96 -13.69 2.33 0.62
CA MET A 96 -14.68 3.20 1.28
C MET A 96 -14.74 2.94 2.80
N PHE A 97 -14.78 1.67 3.22
CA PHE A 97 -14.82 1.27 4.62
C PHE A 97 -13.59 1.75 5.40
N LEU A 98 -12.41 1.58 4.81
CA LEU A 98 -11.12 1.97 5.40
C LEU A 98 -10.85 3.47 5.24
N ASN A 99 -11.68 4.20 4.50
CA ASN A 99 -11.45 5.58 4.08
C ASN A 99 -10.03 5.76 3.48
N VAL A 100 -9.71 4.90 2.51
CA VAL A 100 -8.47 4.91 1.70
C VAL A 100 -8.81 4.82 0.21
N ASP A 101 -7.81 4.93 -0.67
CA ASP A 101 -8.00 4.75 -2.12
C ASP A 101 -7.80 3.28 -2.50
N CYS A 102 -8.41 2.82 -3.59
CA CYS A 102 -8.38 1.41 -4.00
C CYS A 102 -6.94 0.91 -4.21
N GLU A 103 -6.07 1.75 -4.76
CA GLU A 103 -4.65 1.48 -4.99
C GLU A 103 -3.94 1.10 -3.69
N LEU A 104 -4.28 1.77 -2.58
CA LEU A 104 -3.69 1.51 -1.28
C LEU A 104 -4.14 0.17 -0.70
N VAL A 105 -5.40 -0.22 -0.94
CA VAL A 105 -5.91 -1.54 -0.58
C VAL A 105 -5.19 -2.63 -1.37
N PHE A 106 -5.03 -2.45 -2.69
CA PHE A 106 -4.26 -3.39 -3.52
C PHE A 106 -2.81 -3.51 -3.05
N ALA A 107 -2.13 -2.40 -2.81
CA ALA A 107 -0.76 -2.39 -2.29
C ALA A 107 -0.67 -3.12 -0.94
N ARG A 108 -1.67 -2.96 -0.06
CA ARG A 108 -1.70 -3.66 1.23
C ARG A 108 -1.85 -5.17 1.09
N ILE A 109 -2.74 -5.61 0.18
CA ILE A 109 -2.99 -7.04 -0.09
C ILE A 109 -1.76 -7.69 -0.74
N LEU A 110 -1.11 -7.01 -1.69
CA LEU A 110 0.12 -7.49 -2.32
C LEU A 110 1.30 -7.52 -1.33
N GLY A 111 1.31 -6.59 -0.37
CA GLY A 111 2.32 -6.48 0.68
C GLY A 111 2.08 -7.36 1.92
N LEU A 112 1.10 -8.26 1.91
CA LEU A 112 0.84 -9.15 3.05
C LEU A 112 2.07 -10.01 3.36
N SER A 113 2.46 -10.06 4.63
CA SER A 113 3.44 -11.04 5.06
C SER A 113 2.89 -12.46 4.93
N LYS A 114 3.77 -13.47 4.91
CA LYS A 114 3.35 -14.89 4.88
C LYS A 114 2.39 -15.23 6.02
N LEU A 115 2.62 -14.68 7.21
CA LEU A 115 1.76 -14.90 8.37
C LEU A 115 0.40 -14.22 8.21
N GLU A 116 0.37 -12.97 7.76
CA GLU A 116 -0.87 -12.22 7.51
C GLU A 116 -1.72 -12.89 6.43
N ARG A 117 -1.08 -13.38 5.37
CA ARG A 117 -1.74 -14.15 4.31
C ARG A 117 -2.38 -15.41 4.87
N LEU A 118 -1.64 -16.19 5.66
CA LEU A 118 -2.16 -17.39 6.30
C LEU A 118 -3.34 -17.07 7.24
N MET A 119 -3.25 -15.99 8.01
CA MET A 119 -4.34 -15.57 8.89
C MET A 119 -5.59 -15.16 8.11
N LEU A 120 -5.44 -14.44 7.00
CA LEU A 120 -6.55 -14.12 6.10
C LEU A 120 -7.17 -15.38 5.50
N ASP A 121 -6.35 -16.33 5.03
CA ASP A 121 -6.85 -17.60 4.47
C ASP A 121 -7.63 -18.41 5.51
N VAL A 122 -7.13 -18.48 6.75
CA VAL A 122 -7.85 -19.13 7.87
C VAL A 122 -9.15 -18.41 8.20
N CYS A 123 -9.16 -17.08 8.23
CA CYS A 123 -10.37 -16.29 8.45
C CYS A 123 -11.38 -16.47 7.30
N ALA A 124 -10.93 -16.50 6.05
CA ALA A 124 -11.79 -16.77 4.89
C ALA A 124 -12.44 -18.16 4.99
N VAL A 125 -11.66 -19.19 5.34
CA VAL A 125 -12.16 -20.56 5.51
C VAL A 125 -13.11 -20.68 6.70
N ARG A 126 -12.75 -20.11 7.88
CA ARG A 126 -13.53 -20.31 9.12
C ARG A 126 -14.71 -19.36 9.29
N CYS A 127 -14.64 -18.13 8.77
CA CYS A 127 -15.67 -17.11 8.97
C CYS A 127 -16.62 -16.98 7.78
N ILE A 128 -16.19 -17.33 6.56
CA ILE A 128 -16.96 -17.14 5.33
C ILE A 128 -17.36 -18.50 4.70
N GLY A 129 -16.81 -19.62 5.18
CA GLY A 129 -17.16 -20.96 4.69
C GLY A 129 -16.67 -21.24 3.27
N VAL A 130 -15.66 -20.50 2.80
CA VAL A 130 -15.01 -20.80 1.52
C VAL A 130 -14.04 -21.95 1.75
N GLU A 131 -14.43 -23.16 1.34
CA GLU A 131 -13.50 -24.28 1.26
C GLU A 131 -12.45 -23.97 0.18
N LEU A 132 -11.29 -23.48 0.62
CA LEU A 132 -10.11 -23.44 -0.25
C LEU A 132 -9.79 -24.89 -0.58
N SER A 133 -9.99 -25.28 -1.84
CA SER A 133 -9.63 -26.60 -2.34
C SER A 133 -8.19 -26.87 -1.95
N THR A 134 -7.98 -27.81 -1.04
CA THR A 134 -6.65 -28.34 -0.75
C THR A 134 -6.08 -28.86 -2.07
N PRO A 135 -4.86 -28.48 -2.48
CA PRO A 135 -4.23 -29.14 -3.60
C PRO A 135 -4.12 -30.62 -3.22
N HIS A 136 -4.78 -31.49 -3.99
CA HIS A 136 -4.59 -32.93 -3.84
C HIS A 136 -3.09 -33.20 -4.05
N PRO A 137 -2.41 -33.96 -3.18
CA PRO A 137 -0.98 -34.25 -3.35
C PRO A 137 -0.63 -34.94 -4.68
N ASP A 138 -1.65 -35.43 -5.41
CA ASP A 138 -1.50 -36.18 -6.66
C ASP A 138 -2.01 -35.45 -7.92
N GLY A 139 -2.35 -34.16 -7.85
CA GLY A 139 -2.62 -33.35 -9.05
C GLY A 139 -3.81 -33.80 -9.93
N ALA A 140 -4.74 -34.60 -9.41
CA ALA A 140 -5.93 -34.99 -10.15
C ALA A 140 -7.11 -34.04 -9.87
N LEU A 141 -7.47 -33.24 -10.88
CA LEU A 141 -8.79 -32.60 -10.96
C LEU A 141 -9.83 -33.71 -11.22
N VAL A 142 -10.75 -33.91 -10.28
CA VAL A 142 -11.97 -34.69 -10.55
C VAL A 142 -13.03 -33.71 -11.02
N ALA A 143 -13.62 -34.02 -12.18
CA ALA A 143 -14.62 -33.24 -12.90
C ALA A 143 -15.96 -33.12 -12.17
#